data_AF-A0ABD1C1B5-F1
#
_entry.id   AF-A0ABD1C1B5-F1
#
_cell.length_a   1.000
_cell.length_b   1.000
_cell.length_c   1.000
_cell.angle_alpha   90.00
_cell.angle_beta   90.00
_cell.angle_gamma   90.00
#
_symmetry.space_group_name_H-M   'P 1'
#
loop_
_entity.id
_entity.type
_entity.pdbx_description
1 polymer ?
#
loop_
_entity_poly.entity_id
_entity_poly.type
_entity_poly.pdbx_seq_one_letter_code
_entity_poly.pdbx_strand_id
1 'polypeptide(L)'
;MASLVLIVLFIFATFSSPFVEATNYSNYGYTMPASLSINPVDACWRRNPKWATNRQALAHSAVGFGKAAMGGKHGPIYVVTNPSDDPNKHIPGALRFGVIQTKPLWIRSAREMVIVLKDELYMKSHKKIDGRGAKWKLPTGHA
;
A
#
# COMPACT_ATOMS: atom_id res chain seq x y z
N MET A 1 17.86 5.73 42.40
CA MET A 1 16.68 6.55 42.06
C MET A 1 16.62 7.00 40.58
N ALA A 2 17.68 6.80 39.76
CA ALA A 2 17.67 7.16 38.33
C ALA A 2 16.92 6.17 37.40
N SER A 3 16.72 4.92 37.84
CA SER A 3 16.12 3.85 37.01
C SER A 3 14.61 4.06 36.77
N LEU A 4 13.88 4.56 37.77
CA LEU A 4 12.43 4.77 37.66
C LEU A 4 12.09 5.92 36.67
N VAL A 5 12.90 6.98 36.66
CA VAL A 5 12.70 8.15 35.79
C VAL A 5 12.89 7.80 34.32
N LEU A 6 13.90 6.99 34.00
CA LEU A 6 14.12 6.49 32.63
C LEU A 6 13.00 5.57 32.15
N ILE A 7 12.48 4.70 33.01
CA ILE A 7 11.34 3.83 32.69
C ILE A 7 10.07 4.65 32.45
N VAL A 8 9.80 5.67 33.28
CA VAL A 8 8.65 6.57 33.10
C VAL A 8 8.77 7.39 31.82
N LEU A 9 9.97 7.86 31.45
CA LEU A 9 10.21 8.57 30.20
C LEU A 9 10.02 7.67 28.96
N PHE A 10 10.45 6.41 29.02
CA PHE A 10 10.21 5.45 27.93
C PHE A 10 8.73 5.10 27.78
N ILE A 11 7.98 5.00 28.87
CA ILE A 11 6.52 4.79 28.83
C ILE A 11 5.83 6.03 28.26
N PHE A 12 6.22 7.25 28.65
CA PHE A 12 5.66 8.47 28.06
C PHE A 12 5.96 8.61 26.55
N ALA A 13 7.13 8.16 26.09
CA ALA A 13 7.50 8.19 24.68
C ALA A 13 6.70 7.19 23.81
N THR A 14 6.23 6.07 24.38
CA THR A 14 5.36 5.12 23.67
C THR A 14 3.88 5.50 23.73
N PHE A 15 3.47 6.28 24.73
CA PHE A 15 2.11 6.81 24.85
C PHE A 15 1.84 8.10 24.05
N SER A 16 2.88 8.86 23.67
CA SER A 16 2.73 10.05 22.84
C SER A 16 2.46 9.76 21.36
N SER A 17 2.86 8.57 20.88
CA SER A 17 2.70 8.17 19.47
C SER A 17 1.23 8.15 18.99
N PRO A 18 0.26 7.58 19.73
CA PRO A 18 -1.14 7.59 19.28
C PRO A 18 -1.78 8.98 19.28
N PHE A 19 -1.31 9.92 20.11
CA PHE A 19 -1.89 11.28 20.18
C PHE A 19 -1.39 12.18 19.03
N VAL A 20 -0.14 12.00 18.60
CA VAL A 20 0.45 12.75 17.46
C VAL A 20 -0.11 12.27 16.11
N GLU A 21 -0.52 11.01 15.98
CA GLU A 21 -1.10 10.49 14.72
C GLU A 21 -2.52 11.06 14.49
N ALA A 22 -3.30 11.29 15.55
CA ALA A 22 -4.67 11.82 15.46
C ALA A 22 -4.72 13.28 14.97
N THR A 23 -3.73 14.09 15.33
CA THR A 23 -3.63 15.50 14.89
C THR A 23 -3.11 15.65 13.45
N ASN A 24 -2.40 14.65 12.92
CA ASN A 24 -1.98 14.65 11.50
C ASN A 24 -3.13 14.34 10.54
N TYR A 25 -4.20 13.67 10.99
CA TYR A 25 -5.38 13.42 10.16
C TYR A 25 -6.20 14.70 9.93
N SER A 26 -6.22 15.62 10.89
CA SER A 26 -6.97 16.88 10.83
C SER A 26 -6.23 18.03 10.13
N ASN A 27 -4.93 17.89 9.81
CA ASN A 27 -4.08 18.96 9.28
C ASN A 27 -3.96 19.00 7.73
N TYR A 28 -4.78 18.23 7.02
CA TYR A 28 -4.96 18.44 5.57
C TYR A 28 -6.07 19.47 5.36
N GLY A 29 -5.70 20.75 5.42
CA GLY A 29 -6.56 21.93 5.26
C GLY A 29 -7.31 22.02 3.93
N TYR A 30 -8.27 21.13 3.72
CA TYR A 30 -9.21 21.18 2.61
C TYR A 30 -10.63 21.43 3.16
N THR A 31 -11.08 22.67 3.05
CA THR A 31 -12.48 23.06 3.28
C THR A 31 -13.32 22.50 2.13
N MET A 32 -14.16 21.48 2.38
CA MET A 32 -15.07 20.91 1.37
C MET A 32 -16.35 20.33 2.00
N PRO A 33 -17.46 20.27 1.23
CA PRO A 33 -18.83 20.28 1.72
C PRO A 33 -19.27 18.96 2.37
N ALA A 34 -20.24 19.09 3.28
CA ALA A 34 -20.70 18.08 4.22
C ALA A 34 -21.48 16.87 3.65
N SER A 35 -21.52 16.63 2.33
CA SER A 35 -22.54 15.73 1.73
C SER A 35 -22.06 14.39 1.14
N LEU A 36 -20.87 13.90 1.47
CA LEU A 36 -20.51 12.49 1.25
C LEU A 36 -19.88 11.94 2.53
N SER A 37 -20.62 11.10 3.27
CA SER A 37 -20.04 10.31 4.36
C SER A 37 -19.08 9.26 3.76
N ILE A 38 -17.86 9.71 3.46
CA ILE A 38 -16.79 8.81 3.01
C ILE A 38 -16.24 8.09 4.25
N ASN A 39 -16.05 6.77 4.16
CA ASN A 39 -15.45 5.98 5.24
C ASN A 39 -14.01 6.48 5.56
N PRO A 40 -13.49 6.27 6.78
CA PRO A 40 -12.20 6.82 7.20
C PRO A 40 -11.00 6.45 6.31
N VAL A 41 -10.99 5.24 5.74
CA VAL A 41 -9.94 4.79 4.83
C VAL A 41 -9.96 5.64 3.56
N ASP A 42 -11.13 5.75 2.93
CA ASP A 42 -11.27 6.49 1.68
C ASP A 42 -11.13 8.00 1.85
N ALA A 43 -11.56 8.54 3.00
CA ALA A 43 -11.37 9.95 3.31
C ALA A 43 -9.88 10.34 3.37
N CYS A 44 -9.01 9.42 3.79
CA CYS A 44 -7.57 9.65 3.90
C CYS A 44 -6.89 9.85 2.54
N TRP A 45 -7.27 9.09 1.51
CA TRP A 45 -6.55 9.11 0.22
C TRP A 45 -7.37 9.70 -0.93
N ARG A 46 -8.69 9.51 -0.99
CA ARG A 46 -9.53 10.02 -2.10
C ARG A 46 -9.69 11.53 -2.07
N ARG A 47 -9.57 12.16 -0.90
CA ARG A 47 -9.61 13.62 -0.78
C ARG A 47 -8.37 14.29 -1.37
N ASN A 48 -7.29 13.56 -1.60
CA ASN A 48 -6.10 14.10 -2.23
C ASN A 48 -6.24 14.01 -3.77
N PRO A 49 -6.49 15.13 -4.48
CA PRO A 49 -6.59 15.10 -5.94
C PRO A 49 -5.26 14.69 -6.61
N LYS A 50 -4.14 14.81 -5.90
CA LYS A 50 -2.79 14.41 -6.33
C LYS A 50 -2.45 12.96 -5.92
N TRP A 51 -3.44 12.12 -5.60
CA TRP A 51 -3.19 10.71 -5.26
C TRP A 51 -2.40 9.96 -6.35
N ALA A 52 -2.57 10.33 -7.62
CA ALA A 52 -1.91 9.68 -8.75
C ALA A 52 -0.39 9.93 -8.76
N THR A 53 0.05 11.12 -8.34
CA THR A 53 1.47 11.46 -8.18
C THR A 53 2.01 11.05 -6.81
N ASN A 54 1.15 10.81 -5.82
CA ASN A 54 1.50 10.32 -4.49
C ASN A 54 0.81 8.99 -4.16
N ARG A 55 1.03 7.96 -5.00
CA ARG A 55 0.34 6.67 -4.86
C ARG A 55 0.56 6.00 -3.51
N GLN A 56 1.76 6.14 -2.96
CA GLN A 56 2.18 5.47 -1.74
C GLN A 56 1.53 6.02 -0.47
N ALA A 57 0.91 7.20 -0.52
CA ALA A 57 0.15 7.76 0.60
C ALA A 57 -0.97 6.83 1.10
N LEU A 58 -1.51 5.97 0.23
CA LEU A 58 -2.52 4.97 0.60
C LEU A 58 -2.05 4.02 1.72
N ALA A 59 -0.73 3.84 1.89
CA ALA A 59 -0.20 3.01 2.97
C ALA A 59 -0.45 3.57 4.38
N HIS A 60 -0.85 4.84 4.51
CA HIS A 60 -1.25 5.45 5.78
C HIS A 60 -2.75 5.39 6.05
N SER A 61 -3.55 4.95 5.09
CA SER A 61 -5.01 5.02 5.18
C SER A 61 -5.65 3.81 5.88
N ALA A 62 -4.85 2.78 6.22
CA ALA A 62 -5.36 1.56 6.84
C ALA A 62 -5.79 1.82 8.30
N VAL A 63 -6.90 1.20 8.71
CA VAL A 63 -7.45 1.26 10.07
C VAL A 63 -7.62 -0.14 10.65
N GLY A 64 -7.86 -0.25 11.95
CA GLY A 64 -8.06 -1.54 12.64
C GLY A 64 -6.76 -2.34 12.80
N PHE A 65 -6.86 -3.68 12.88
CA PHE A 65 -5.70 -4.55 13.13
C PHE A 65 -4.64 -4.51 12.02
N GLY A 66 -5.03 -4.18 10.79
CA GLY A 66 -4.12 -4.05 9.64
C GLY A 66 -3.46 -2.68 9.49
N LYS A 67 -3.65 -1.73 10.42
CA LYS A 67 -3.18 -0.34 10.28
C LYS A 67 -1.67 -0.18 10.06
N ALA A 68 -0.87 -1.14 10.53
CA ALA A 68 0.58 -1.14 10.37
C ALA A 68 1.06 -1.67 9.00
N ALA A 69 0.15 -2.12 8.13
CA ALA A 69 0.51 -2.70 6.84
C ALA A 69 1.05 -1.63 5.86
N MET A 70 2.38 -1.56 5.75
CA MET A 70 3.05 -0.61 4.85
C MET A 70 3.12 -1.08 3.38
N GLY A 71 2.98 -2.40 3.14
CA GLY A 71 3.11 -2.99 1.80
C GLY A 71 4.44 -2.62 1.15
N GLY A 72 4.39 -2.10 -0.08
CA GLY A 72 5.56 -1.68 -0.86
C GLY A 72 6.00 -0.22 -0.66
N LYS A 73 5.51 0.46 0.38
CA LYS A 73 5.91 1.85 0.67
C LYS A 73 7.43 1.96 0.84
N HIS A 74 8.02 3.09 0.44
CA HIS A 74 9.47 3.33 0.37
C HIS A 74 10.23 2.51 -0.69
N GLY A 75 9.57 1.54 -1.33
CA GLY A 75 10.09 0.85 -2.49
C GLY A 75 9.89 1.65 -3.78
N PRO A 76 10.65 1.36 -4.84
CA PRO A 76 10.38 1.91 -6.16
C PRO A 76 9.05 1.39 -6.72
N ILE A 77 8.51 2.13 -7.69
CA ILE A 77 7.36 1.69 -8.47
C ILE A 77 7.84 0.67 -9.50
N TYR A 78 7.24 -0.53 -9.46
CA TYR A 78 7.41 -1.54 -10.49
C TYR A 78 6.19 -1.53 -11.40
N VAL A 79 6.40 -1.44 -12.71
CA VAL A 79 5.32 -1.35 -13.69
C VAL A 79 5.23 -2.67 -14.44
N VAL A 80 4.08 -3.33 -14.32
CA VAL A 80 3.76 -4.53 -15.10
C VAL A 80 3.40 -4.09 -16.51
N THR A 81 4.17 -4.54 -17.49
CA THR A 81 4.01 -4.21 -18.92
C THR A 81 3.70 -5.46 -19.76
N ASN A 82 4.00 -6.64 -19.22
CA ASN A 82 3.84 -7.93 -19.87
C ASN A 82 2.80 -8.78 -19.10
N PRO A 83 1.72 -9.23 -19.75
CA PRO A 83 0.71 -10.06 -19.10
C PRO A 83 1.10 -11.55 -19.00
N SER A 84 2.20 -11.97 -19.61
CA SER A 84 2.62 -13.38 -19.64
C SER A 84 3.04 -13.86 -18.26
N ASP A 85 2.67 -15.10 -17.92
CA ASP A 85 3.12 -15.80 -16.71
C ASP A 85 3.89 -17.07 -17.08
N ASP A 86 5.03 -17.28 -16.41
CA ASP A 86 5.84 -18.48 -16.50
C ASP A 86 6.49 -18.75 -15.13
N PRO A 87 6.07 -19.80 -14.41
CA PRO A 87 6.59 -20.14 -13.09
C PRO A 87 8.10 -20.44 -13.10
N ASN A 88 8.63 -20.93 -14.23
CA ASN A 88 10.03 -21.34 -14.37
C ASN A 88 10.93 -20.21 -14.90
N LYS A 89 10.35 -19.08 -15.32
CA LYS A 89 11.09 -17.99 -15.94
C LYS A 89 10.84 -16.66 -15.23
N HIS A 90 11.94 -16.04 -14.82
CA HIS A 90 11.91 -14.67 -14.32
C HIS A 90 11.82 -13.70 -15.50
N ILE A 91 10.61 -13.34 -15.92
CA ILE A 91 10.35 -12.42 -17.03
C ILE A 91 10.21 -10.97 -16.50
N PRO A 92 11.20 -10.07 -16.67
CA PRO A 92 11.04 -8.67 -16.29
C PRO A 92 9.84 -8.04 -17.00
N GLY A 93 9.08 -7.22 -16.28
CA GLY A 93 7.83 -6.64 -16.75
C GLY A 93 6.59 -7.50 -16.52
N ALA A 94 6.74 -8.78 -16.12
CA ALA A 94 5.62 -9.62 -15.68
C ALA A 94 5.28 -9.42 -14.19
N LEU A 95 4.05 -9.76 -13.78
CA LEU A 95 3.62 -9.65 -12.38
C LEU A 95 4.44 -10.57 -11.46
N ARG A 96 4.62 -11.85 -11.84
CA ARG A 96 5.39 -12.83 -11.06
C ARG A 96 6.80 -12.35 -10.74
N PHE A 97 7.48 -11.76 -11.73
CA PHE A 97 8.79 -11.17 -11.51
C PHE A 97 8.77 -10.09 -10.42
N GLY A 98 7.77 -9.20 -10.42
CA GLY A 98 7.67 -8.13 -9.42
C GLY A 98 7.40 -8.65 -7.99
N VAL A 99 6.48 -9.60 -7.83
CA VAL A 99 6.06 -10.06 -6.49
C VAL A 99 7.10 -10.90 -5.76
N ILE A 100 8.04 -11.54 -6.48
CA ILE A 100 9.09 -12.38 -5.87
C ILE A 100 10.38 -11.62 -5.52
N GLN A 101 10.49 -10.34 -5.87
CA GLN A 101 11.67 -9.54 -5.54
C GLN A 101 11.84 -9.41 -4.02
N THR A 102 13.08 -9.41 -3.54
CA THR A 102 13.39 -9.28 -2.10
C THR A 102 13.16 -7.87 -1.58
N LYS A 103 13.34 -6.84 -2.42
CA LYS A 103 13.13 -5.44 -2.05
C LYS A 103 11.63 -5.06 -1.97
N PRO A 104 11.28 -4.00 -1.23
CA PRO A 104 9.93 -3.44 -1.26
C PRO A 104 9.56 -2.97 -2.66
N LEU A 105 8.33 -3.24 -3.12
CA LEU A 105 7.85 -2.77 -4.43
C LEU A 105 6.40 -2.32 -4.40
N TRP A 106 6.15 -1.14 -4.98
CA TRP A 106 4.81 -0.66 -5.31
C TRP A 106 4.48 -1.04 -6.76
N ILE A 107 3.78 -2.15 -6.94
CA ILE A 107 3.48 -2.77 -8.23
C ILE A 107 2.19 -2.15 -8.78
N ARG A 108 2.25 -1.62 -10.01
CA ARG A 108 1.08 -1.14 -10.76
C ARG A 108 1.07 -1.69 -12.17
N SER A 109 -0.08 -1.69 -12.81
CA SER A 109 -0.16 -1.98 -14.24
C SER A 109 0.20 -0.77 -15.11
N ALA A 110 0.78 -1.01 -16.28
CA ALA A 110 0.97 -0.01 -17.32
C ALA A 110 -0.33 0.35 -18.03
N ARG A 111 -1.23 -0.64 -18.21
CA ARG A 111 -2.47 -0.54 -18.99
C ARG A 111 -3.49 -1.59 -18.53
N GLU A 112 -4.66 -1.59 -19.13
CA GLU A 112 -5.60 -2.70 -18.90
C GLU A 112 -5.04 -4.01 -19.45
N MET A 113 -5.11 -5.09 -18.66
CA MET A 113 -4.62 -6.42 -19.08
C MET A 113 -5.26 -7.57 -18.31
N VAL A 114 -5.28 -8.75 -18.93
CA VAL A 114 -5.63 -10.03 -18.29
C VAL A 114 -4.34 -10.81 -18.09
N ILE A 115 -4.06 -11.22 -16.85
CA ILE A 115 -2.90 -12.03 -16.49
C ILE A 115 -3.44 -13.41 -16.12
N VAL A 116 -3.21 -14.39 -16.99
CA VAL A 116 -3.55 -15.78 -16.71
C VAL A 116 -2.37 -16.41 -15.99
N LEU A 117 -2.54 -16.67 -14.70
CA LEU A 117 -1.51 -17.34 -13.90
C LEU A 117 -1.45 -18.82 -14.29
N LYS A 118 -0.23 -19.34 -14.45
CA LYS A 118 -0.02 -20.77 -14.72
C LYS A 118 0.02 -21.61 -13.45
N ASP A 119 0.46 -21.00 -12.35
CA ASP A 119 0.52 -21.57 -11.01
C ASP A 119 0.18 -20.49 -9.97
N GLU A 120 0.04 -20.88 -8.71
CA GLU A 120 -0.13 -19.95 -7.59
C GLU A 120 0.92 -18.82 -7.61
N LEU A 121 0.47 -17.61 -7.32
CA LEU A 121 1.33 -16.44 -7.28
C LEU A 121 1.89 -16.24 -5.86
N TYR A 122 3.07 -16.79 -5.60
CA TYR A 122 3.75 -16.55 -4.33
C TYR A 122 4.31 -15.12 -4.24
N MET A 123 3.91 -14.39 -3.20
CA MET A 123 4.27 -12.99 -3.00
C MET A 123 5.18 -12.84 -1.76
N LYS A 124 6.37 -12.26 -1.96
CA LYS A 124 7.26 -11.92 -0.84
C LYS A 124 6.71 -10.75 -0.03
N SER A 125 7.26 -10.56 1.17
CA SER A 125 6.97 -9.41 2.03
C SER A 125 7.25 -8.07 1.33
N HIS A 126 6.64 -7.00 1.86
CA HIS A 126 6.80 -5.62 1.39
C HIS A 126 6.36 -5.40 -0.06
N LYS A 127 5.20 -5.94 -0.42
CA LYS A 127 4.58 -5.73 -1.74
C LYS A 127 3.29 -4.96 -1.58
N LYS A 128 3.09 -3.98 -2.45
CA LYS A 128 1.77 -3.41 -2.72
C LYS A 128 1.45 -3.71 -4.17
N ILE A 129 0.29 -4.29 -4.38
CA ILE A 129 -0.30 -4.44 -5.68
C ILE A 129 -1.39 -3.35 -5.79
N ASP A 130 -1.24 -2.41 -6.71
CA ASP A 130 -2.07 -1.21 -6.84
C ASP A 130 -2.78 -1.17 -8.20
N GLY A 131 -4.03 -1.64 -8.21
CA GLY A 131 -4.91 -1.63 -9.39
C GLY A 131 -5.61 -0.29 -9.67
N ARG A 132 -5.29 0.80 -8.94
CA ARG A 132 -5.88 2.11 -9.26
C ARG A 132 -5.34 2.63 -10.58
N GLY A 133 -6.22 3.15 -11.44
CA GLY A 133 -5.87 3.76 -12.73
C GLY A 133 -5.66 2.78 -13.89
N ALA A 134 -5.77 1.47 -13.66
CA ALA A 134 -5.76 0.46 -14.71
C ALA A 134 -6.49 -0.80 -14.24
N LYS A 135 -7.45 -1.30 -15.02
CA LYS A 135 -8.09 -2.58 -14.73
C LYS A 135 -7.14 -3.71 -15.05
N TRP A 136 -7.01 -4.67 -14.15
CA TRP A 136 -6.23 -5.85 -14.42
C TRP A 136 -6.98 -7.03 -13.82
N LYS A 137 -7.10 -8.10 -14.61
CA LYS A 137 -7.90 -9.27 -14.25
C LYS A 137 -6.96 -10.43 -14.04
N LEU A 138 -7.13 -11.10 -12.91
CA LEU A 138 -6.55 -12.39 -12.60
C LEU A 138 -7.72 -13.36 -12.60
N PRO A 139 -8.04 -14.01 -13.73
CA PRO A 139 -9.10 -15.01 -13.78
C PRO A 139 -8.82 -16.09 -12.73
N THR A 140 -9.81 -16.46 -11.94
CA THR A 140 -9.71 -17.55 -10.97
C THR A 140 -9.85 -18.89 -11.69
N GLY A 141 -8.81 -19.74 -11.62
CA GLY A 141 -8.89 -21.17 -11.93
C GLY A 141 -8.93 -21.55 -13.41
N HIS A 142 -8.25 -22.67 -13.69
CA HIS A 142 -8.17 -23.52 -14.88
C HIS A 142 -8.90 -23.07 -16.16
N ALA A 143 -8.13 -22.96 -17.24
CA ALA A 143 -8.61 -23.45 -18.53
C ALA A 143 -8.57 -24.99 -18.51
#